data_AF-A0A1V6T539-F1
#
_entry.id   AF-A0A1V6T539-F1
#
_cell.length_a   1.000
_cell.length_b   1.000
_cell.length_c   1.000
_cell.angle_alpha   90.00
_cell.angle_beta   90.00
_cell.angle_gamma   90.00
#
_symmetry.space_group_name_H-M   'P 1'
#
loop_
_entity.id
_entity.type
_entity.pdbx_description
1 polymer ?
#
loop_
_entity_poly.entity_id
_entity_poly.type
_entity_poly.pdbx_seq_one_letter_code
_entity_poly.pdbx_strand_id
1 'polypeptide(L)'
;MAGGAVKAAKAASHVVPIAQKYTLESTGIWDWVRRKLAVDPNRSSGVPLNSQYRLPTPGSNPPLAYDDPVTLPAGDIADNPYWKRDARRNYPRLSTVTQADAVSLLTVGSEAAPKDDVLQLGEAGTKQIVSVKEEAEERGLAGFFEKNQTGVASVLGANGLPPTPTNLNTIAKETQSKYDLSEEQAYPEQ
;
A
#
# COMPACT_ATOMS: atom_id res chain seq x y z
N MET A 1 -33.20 14.05 22.83
CA MET A 1 -33.78 12.81 23.41
C MET A 1 -33.89 11.65 22.41
N ALA A 2 -34.31 11.87 21.14
CA ALA A 2 -34.47 10.77 20.18
C ALA A 2 -33.14 10.16 19.66
N GLY A 3 -32.09 10.97 19.44
CA GLY A 3 -30.80 10.48 18.90
C GLY A 3 -30.03 9.54 19.83
N GLY A 4 -30.10 9.75 21.14
CA GLY A 4 -29.43 8.88 22.13
C GLY A 4 -30.04 7.48 22.23
N ALA A 5 -31.37 7.38 22.11
CA ALA A 5 -32.08 6.10 22.11
C ALA A 5 -31.78 5.26 20.85
N VAL A 6 -31.68 5.92 19.69
CA VAL A 6 -31.30 5.26 18.43
C VAL A 6 -29.85 4.76 18.48
N LYS A 7 -28.91 5.57 19.00
CA LYS A 7 -27.51 5.16 19.20
C LYS A 7 -27.36 4.01 20.21
N ALA A 8 -28.12 4.02 21.31
CA ALA A 8 -28.13 2.94 22.29
C ALA A 8 -28.73 1.63 21.74
N ALA A 9 -29.83 1.71 20.98
CA ALA A 9 -30.41 0.55 20.30
C ALA A 9 -29.45 -0.03 19.24
N LYS A 10 -28.67 0.84 18.57
CA LYS A 10 -27.66 0.42 17.61
C LYS A 10 -26.43 -0.22 18.29
N ALA A 11 -25.94 0.34 19.39
CA ALA A 11 -24.89 -0.28 20.22
C ALA A 11 -25.33 -1.66 20.76
N ALA A 12 -26.59 -1.82 21.14
CA ALA A 12 -27.16 -3.11 21.55
C ALA A 12 -27.16 -4.15 20.42
N SER A 13 -27.11 -3.75 19.15
CA SER A 13 -27.02 -4.68 18.01
C SER A 13 -25.65 -5.37 17.89
N HIS A 14 -24.59 -4.77 18.42
CA HIS A 14 -23.26 -5.39 18.51
C HIS A 14 -23.07 -6.26 19.76
N VAL A 15 -24.07 -6.31 20.66
CA VAL A 15 -24.01 -7.12 21.86
C VAL A 15 -24.31 -8.57 21.51
N VAL A 16 -23.26 -9.39 21.51
CA VAL A 16 -23.37 -10.83 21.29
C VAL A 16 -23.81 -11.53 22.60
N PRO A 17 -24.87 -12.35 22.58
CA PRO A 17 -25.31 -13.16 23.73
C PRO A 17 -24.22 -14.11 24.22
N ILE A 18 -24.22 -14.47 25.51
CA ILE A 18 -23.20 -15.39 26.07
C ILE A 18 -23.25 -16.77 25.43
N ALA A 19 -24.43 -17.28 25.10
CA ALA A 19 -24.59 -18.60 24.48
C ALA A 19 -23.86 -18.72 23.12
N GLN A 20 -23.51 -17.61 22.48
CA GLN A 20 -22.73 -17.58 21.24
C GLN A 20 -21.22 -17.38 21.48
N LYS A 21 -20.79 -17.33 22.75
CA LYS A 21 -19.40 -17.18 23.19
C LYS A 21 -18.88 -18.52 23.68
N TYR A 22 -17.71 -18.90 23.18
CA TYR A 22 -17.05 -20.17 23.50
C TYR A 22 -16.35 -20.15 24.86
N THR A 23 -17.13 -19.95 25.93
CA THR A 23 -16.63 -19.87 27.32
C THR A 23 -17.48 -20.70 28.26
N LEU A 24 -16.89 -21.14 29.38
CA LEU A 24 -17.60 -21.85 30.44
C LEU A 24 -18.65 -20.94 31.09
N GLU A 25 -19.90 -21.40 31.04
CA GLU A 25 -21.06 -20.69 31.59
C GLU A 25 -21.49 -21.25 32.95
N SER A 26 -22.17 -20.41 33.74
CA SER A 26 -22.91 -20.87 34.91
C SER A 26 -24.16 -21.61 34.47
N THR A 27 -24.65 -22.58 35.26
CA THR A 27 -25.86 -23.35 34.94
C THR A 27 -26.86 -23.35 36.10
N GLY A 28 -28.14 -23.59 35.78
CA GLY A 28 -29.21 -23.68 36.76
C GLY A 28 -29.43 -22.39 37.55
N ILE A 29 -29.61 -22.51 38.87
CA ILE A 29 -29.87 -21.37 39.77
C ILE A 29 -28.71 -20.35 39.73
N TRP A 30 -27.48 -20.80 39.53
CA TRP A 30 -26.32 -19.90 39.46
C TRP A 30 -26.29 -19.03 38.21
N ASP A 31 -26.81 -19.52 37.07
CA ASP A 31 -27.00 -18.67 35.89
C ASP A 31 -28.05 -17.59 36.15
N TRP A 32 -29.14 -17.95 36.83
CA TRP A 32 -30.16 -16.98 37.22
C TRP A 32 -29.59 -15.89 38.14
N VAL A 33 -28.83 -16.26 39.18
CA VAL A 33 -28.16 -15.30 40.07
C VAL A 33 -27.19 -14.41 39.30
N ARG A 34 -26.34 -15.00 38.45
CA ARG A 34 -25.38 -14.28 37.61
C ARG A 34 -26.07 -13.24 36.73
N ARG A 35 -27.15 -13.61 36.03
CA ARG A 35 -27.91 -12.70 35.17
C ARG A 35 -28.55 -11.53 35.93
N LYS A 36 -28.87 -11.72 37.22
CA LYS A 36 -29.47 -10.68 38.08
C LYS A 36 -28.44 -9.76 38.73
N LEU A 37 -27.25 -10.26 39.04
CA LEU A 37 -26.22 -9.50 39.78
C LEU A 37 -25.10 -8.94 38.90
N ALA A 38 -24.96 -9.39 37.65
CA ALA A 38 -23.96 -8.86 36.73
C ALA A 38 -24.35 -7.48 36.18
N VAL A 39 -23.37 -6.57 36.11
CA VAL A 39 -23.52 -5.24 35.48
C VAL A 39 -23.87 -5.36 34.00
N ASP A 40 -23.24 -6.32 33.31
CA ASP A 40 -23.60 -6.72 31.94
C ASP A 40 -23.80 -8.25 31.90
N PRO A 41 -25.05 -8.73 31.79
CA PRO A 41 -25.34 -10.15 31.72
C PRO A 41 -24.85 -10.80 30.43
N ASN A 42 -24.40 -10.04 29.42
CA ASN A 42 -23.78 -10.57 28.20
C ASN A 42 -22.26 -10.75 28.32
N ARG A 43 -21.62 -10.36 29.42
CA ARG A 43 -20.16 -10.47 29.59
C ARG A 43 -19.73 -11.88 29.99
N SER A 44 -18.89 -12.55 29.20
CA SER A 44 -18.41 -13.91 29.51
C SER A 44 -17.40 -13.97 30.67
N SER A 45 -17.19 -15.17 31.23
CA SER A 45 -16.16 -15.45 32.26
C SER A 45 -14.73 -15.45 31.69
N GLY A 46 -14.59 -15.63 30.37
CA GLY A 46 -13.28 -15.70 29.69
C GLY A 46 -12.55 -17.04 29.87
N VAL A 47 -13.17 -18.02 30.53
CA VAL A 47 -12.62 -19.38 30.67
C VAL A 47 -13.03 -20.20 29.45
N PRO A 48 -12.10 -20.69 28.60
CA PRO A 48 -12.46 -21.47 27.42
C PRO A 48 -13.12 -22.80 27.77
N LEU A 49 -13.90 -23.35 26.85
CA LEU A 49 -14.48 -24.68 27.01
C LEU A 49 -13.42 -25.76 26.75
N ASN A 50 -13.02 -26.51 27.78
CA ASN A 50 -11.98 -27.55 27.69
C ASN A 50 -12.28 -28.64 26.64
N SER A 51 -13.55 -28.90 26.35
CA SER A 51 -13.97 -29.92 25.37
C SER A 51 -13.78 -29.50 23.91
N GLN A 52 -13.58 -28.21 23.64
CA GLN A 52 -13.48 -27.67 22.27
C GLN A 52 -12.18 -26.89 22.06
N TYR A 53 -11.71 -26.19 23.10
CA TYR A 53 -10.52 -25.39 23.01
C TYR A 53 -9.27 -26.27 23.06
N ARG A 54 -8.53 -26.32 21.95
CA ARG A 54 -7.26 -27.08 21.82
C ARG A 54 -7.43 -28.58 22.10
N LEU A 55 -8.59 -29.12 21.75
CA LEU A 55 -8.91 -30.54 21.78
C LEU A 55 -9.50 -30.94 20.42
N PRO A 56 -8.85 -31.79 19.62
CA PRO A 56 -7.60 -32.50 19.89
C PRO A 56 -6.38 -31.57 20.10
N THR A 57 -5.37 -32.07 20.82
CA THR A 57 -4.12 -31.30 20.99
C THR A 57 -3.42 -31.17 19.63
N PRO A 58 -2.63 -30.12 19.38
CA PRO A 58 -2.00 -29.91 18.08
C PRO A 58 -1.16 -31.10 17.57
N GLY A 59 -0.55 -31.88 18.47
CA GLY A 59 0.24 -33.07 18.13
C GLY A 59 -0.57 -34.35 17.97
N SER A 60 -1.89 -34.33 18.17
CA SER A 60 -2.77 -35.48 17.92
C SER A 60 -3.26 -35.55 16.47
N ASN A 61 -2.94 -34.55 15.65
CA ASN A 61 -3.23 -34.58 14.23
C ASN A 61 -2.40 -35.69 13.55
N PRO A 62 -2.94 -36.41 12.55
CA PRO A 62 -2.16 -37.40 11.83
C PRO A 62 -0.94 -36.74 11.17
N PRO A 63 0.29 -37.29 11.35
CA PRO A 63 1.51 -36.62 10.91
C PRO A 63 1.63 -36.49 9.38
N LEU A 64 0.88 -37.31 8.63
CA LEU A 64 0.85 -37.31 7.17
C LEU A 64 -0.41 -36.63 6.59
N ALA A 65 -1.21 -35.95 7.41
CA ALA A 65 -2.42 -35.27 6.93
C ALA A 65 -2.13 -33.92 6.27
N TYR A 66 -0.92 -33.38 6.42
CA TYR A 66 -0.54 -32.09 5.89
C TYR A 66 0.44 -32.26 4.74
N ASP A 67 0.09 -31.66 3.61
CA ASP A 67 0.95 -31.48 2.45
C ASP A 67 1.27 -30.00 2.29
N ASP A 68 2.52 -29.69 1.95
CA ASP A 68 2.95 -28.31 1.72
C ASP A 68 2.18 -27.70 0.53
N PRO A 69 1.45 -26.58 0.73
CA PRO A 69 0.71 -25.97 -0.36
C PRO A 69 1.68 -25.36 -1.37
N VAL A 70 1.45 -25.67 -2.64
CA VAL A 70 2.16 -25.08 -3.77
C VAL A 70 1.19 -24.26 -4.62
N THR A 71 1.65 -23.12 -5.14
CA THR A 71 0.85 -22.27 -6.02
C THR A 71 1.26 -22.48 -7.47
N LEU A 72 0.29 -22.53 -8.38
CA LEU A 72 0.57 -22.44 -9.81
C LEU A 72 0.73 -20.96 -10.19
N PRO A 73 1.76 -20.58 -10.97
CA PRO A 73 2.67 -21.43 -11.74
C PRO A 73 3.97 -21.86 -11.02
N ALA A 74 4.20 -21.45 -9.77
CA ALA A 74 5.47 -21.68 -9.07
C ALA A 74 5.80 -23.16 -8.80
N GLY A 75 4.79 -24.01 -8.60
CA GLY A 75 4.93 -25.44 -8.37
C GLY A 75 4.98 -26.31 -9.63
N ASP A 76 4.89 -25.73 -10.84
CA ASP A 76 4.92 -26.51 -12.08
C ASP A 76 6.29 -27.16 -12.30
N ILE A 77 6.27 -28.43 -12.71
CA ILE A 77 7.45 -29.26 -12.96
C ILE A 77 7.98 -29.09 -14.40
N ALA A 78 7.12 -28.63 -15.32
CA ALA A 78 7.48 -28.33 -16.70
C ALA A 78 7.48 -26.81 -16.90
N ASP A 79 8.26 -26.33 -17.89
CA ASP A 79 8.27 -24.93 -18.35
C ASP A 79 8.43 -23.84 -17.27
N ASN A 80 8.98 -24.18 -16.10
CA ASN A 80 9.14 -23.30 -14.95
C ASN A 80 10.63 -23.03 -14.58
N PRO A 81 11.44 -22.50 -15.53
CA PRO A 81 12.85 -22.27 -15.27
C PRO A 81 13.05 -21.13 -14.26
N TYR A 82 13.97 -21.31 -13.32
CA TYR A 82 14.20 -20.38 -12.21
C TYR A 82 14.46 -18.94 -12.65
N TRP A 83 15.21 -18.72 -13.73
CA TRP A 83 15.58 -17.38 -14.19
C TRP A 83 14.39 -16.50 -14.62
N LYS A 84 13.25 -17.09 -15.02
CA LYS A 84 12.01 -16.34 -15.34
C LYS A 84 11.29 -15.82 -14.08
N ARG A 85 11.49 -16.49 -12.94
CA ARG A 85 10.88 -16.18 -11.64
C ARG A 85 11.87 -15.61 -10.63
N ASP A 86 13.10 -15.33 -11.04
CA ASP A 86 14.14 -14.76 -10.19
C ASP A 86 13.94 -13.25 -10.00
N ALA A 87 12.96 -12.89 -9.15
CA ALA A 87 12.70 -11.49 -8.79
C ALA A 87 13.87 -10.84 -8.04
N ARG A 88 14.72 -11.64 -7.37
CA ARG A 88 15.88 -11.14 -6.62
C ARG A 88 16.92 -10.53 -7.54
N ARG A 89 17.19 -11.14 -8.70
CA ARG A 89 18.13 -10.61 -9.70
C ARG A 89 17.49 -9.60 -10.64
N ASN A 90 16.17 -9.67 -10.82
CA ASN A 90 15.42 -8.72 -11.64
C ASN A 90 14.93 -7.49 -10.85
N TYR A 91 15.80 -6.93 -9.99
CA TYR A 91 15.47 -5.74 -9.21
C TYR A 91 15.63 -4.47 -10.06
N PRO A 92 14.78 -3.44 -9.85
CA PRO A 92 14.95 -2.17 -10.54
C PRO A 92 16.26 -1.50 -10.11
N ARG A 93 17.05 -1.03 -11.08
CA ARG A 93 18.30 -0.32 -10.80
C ARG A 93 18.00 1.09 -10.27
N LEU A 94 18.81 1.52 -9.31
CA LEU A 94 18.75 2.91 -8.82
C LEU A 94 19.20 3.85 -9.93
N SER A 95 18.35 4.83 -10.25
CA SER A 95 18.67 5.92 -11.18
C SER A 95 19.08 7.16 -10.39
N THR A 96 20.30 7.63 -10.60
CA THR A 96 20.82 8.89 -10.02
C THR A 96 20.95 9.91 -11.14
N VAL A 97 20.41 11.11 -10.94
CA VAL A 97 20.48 12.20 -11.93
C VAL A 97 21.31 13.33 -11.34
N THR A 98 22.42 13.67 -12.00
CA THR A 98 23.24 14.84 -11.64
C THR A 98 22.70 16.12 -12.30
N GLN A 99 23.20 17.29 -11.89
CA GLN A 99 22.83 18.53 -12.57
C GLN A 99 23.24 18.52 -14.05
N ALA A 100 24.40 17.92 -14.37
CA ALA A 100 24.87 17.80 -15.75
C ALA A 100 23.94 16.91 -16.60
N ASP A 101 23.48 15.79 -16.05
CA ASP A 101 22.53 14.91 -16.73
C ASP A 101 21.20 15.63 -16.98
N ALA A 102 20.71 16.42 -16.01
CA ALA A 102 19.49 17.20 -16.16
C ALA A 102 19.62 18.29 -17.24
N VAL A 103 20.74 19.02 -17.29
CA VAL A 103 21.01 20.01 -18.35
C VAL A 103 21.10 19.34 -19.72
N SER A 104 21.73 18.17 -19.80
CA SER A 104 21.80 17.40 -21.04
C SER A 104 20.40 17.05 -21.55
N LEU A 105 19.54 16.49 -20.68
CA LEU A 105 18.14 16.20 -21.03
C LEU A 105 17.36 17.45 -21.46
N LEU A 106 17.59 18.59 -20.80
CA LEU A 106 16.96 19.86 -21.18
C LEU A 106 17.48 20.42 -22.50
N THR A 107 18.71 20.10 -22.90
CA THR A 107 19.35 20.64 -24.11
C THR A 107 19.03 19.78 -25.34
N VAL A 108 19.24 18.46 -25.25
CA VAL A 108 19.11 17.55 -26.41
C VAL A 108 17.83 16.71 -26.40
N GLY A 109 17.08 16.71 -25.30
CA GLY A 109 15.87 15.91 -25.14
C GLY A 109 16.13 14.53 -24.52
N SER A 110 15.18 13.62 -24.70
CA SER A 110 15.22 12.25 -24.18
C SER A 110 15.00 11.24 -25.30
N GLU A 111 15.24 9.95 -25.05
CA GLU A 111 14.95 8.89 -26.03
C GLU A 111 13.47 8.89 -26.47
N ALA A 112 12.54 9.19 -25.55
CA ALA A 112 11.12 9.24 -25.84
C ALA A 112 10.68 10.52 -26.60
N ALA A 113 11.45 11.60 -26.47
CA ALA A 113 11.17 12.90 -27.07
C ALA A 113 12.50 13.63 -27.37
N PRO A 114 13.20 13.25 -28.46
CA PRO A 114 14.43 13.92 -28.87
C PRO A 114 14.12 15.32 -29.39
N LYS A 115 15.03 16.28 -29.16
CA LYS A 115 14.94 17.61 -29.78
C LYS A 115 15.64 17.55 -31.12
N ASP A 116 14.92 17.09 -32.14
CA ASP A 116 15.45 16.86 -33.51
C ASP A 116 16.09 18.12 -34.12
N ASP A 117 15.64 19.31 -33.72
CA ASP A 117 16.19 20.59 -34.17
C ASP A 117 17.60 20.88 -33.59
N VAL A 118 17.96 20.24 -32.47
CA VAL A 118 19.19 20.51 -31.71
C VAL A 118 20.14 19.32 -31.74
N LEU A 119 19.63 18.10 -31.63
CA LEU A 119 20.43 16.88 -31.56
C LEU A 119 20.94 16.50 -32.95
N GLN A 120 22.26 16.56 -33.14
CA GLN A 120 22.90 16.13 -34.37
C GLN A 120 22.92 14.59 -34.50
N LEU A 121 22.90 14.08 -35.73
CA LEU A 121 22.93 12.64 -36.01
C LEU A 121 24.37 12.11 -36.12
N GLY A 122 24.58 10.85 -35.72
CA GLY A 122 25.86 10.15 -35.85
C GLY A 122 26.94 10.66 -34.90
N GLU A 123 28.20 10.68 -35.37
CA GLU A 123 29.37 11.06 -34.54
C GLU A 123 29.32 12.52 -34.07
N ALA A 124 28.61 13.38 -34.80
CA ALA A 124 28.44 14.78 -34.42
C ALA A 124 27.55 14.90 -33.16
N GLY A 125 26.50 14.08 -33.07
CA GLY A 125 25.64 13.99 -31.88
C GLY A 125 26.33 13.43 -30.65
N THR A 126 27.19 12.41 -30.81
CA THR A 126 27.94 11.86 -29.68
C THR A 126 28.91 12.89 -29.10
N LYS A 127 29.60 13.65 -29.95
CA LYS A 127 30.47 14.77 -29.53
C LYS A 127 29.67 15.89 -28.86
N GLN A 128 28.50 16.22 -29.39
CA GLN A 128 27.60 17.22 -28.83
C GLN A 128 27.17 16.85 -27.40
N ILE A 129 26.74 15.62 -27.17
CA ILE A 129 26.31 15.16 -25.83
C ILE A 129 27.47 15.26 -24.82
N VAL A 130 28.68 14.90 -25.23
CA VAL A 130 29.89 15.03 -24.38
C VAL A 130 30.16 16.51 -24.06
N SER A 131 30.15 17.39 -25.07
CA SER A 131 30.39 18.83 -24.84
C SER A 131 29.34 19.48 -23.93
N VAL A 132 28.07 19.09 -24.08
CA VAL A 132 26.98 19.60 -23.24
C VAL A 132 27.15 19.13 -21.80
N LYS A 133 27.61 17.87 -21.61
CA LYS A 133 27.87 17.34 -20.28
C LYS A 133 29.02 18.07 -19.59
N GLU A 134 30.15 18.27 -20.29
CA GLU A 134 31.31 19.00 -19.76
C GLU A 134 30.93 20.44 -19.37
N GLU A 135 30.24 21.18 -20.24
CA GLU A 135 29.78 22.54 -19.92
C GLU A 135 28.81 22.56 -18.73
N ALA A 136 27.96 21.55 -18.62
CA ALA A 136 26.99 21.45 -17.55
C ALA A 136 27.61 21.04 -16.20
N GLU A 137 28.73 20.31 -16.20
CA GLU A 137 29.50 20.05 -14.98
C GLU A 137 30.16 21.33 -14.44
N GLU A 138 30.58 22.25 -15.31
CA GLU A 138 31.19 23.53 -14.92
C GLU A 138 30.16 24.56 -14.43
N ARG A 139 29.03 24.74 -15.15
CA ARG A 139 28.07 25.81 -14.88
C ARG A 139 26.77 25.37 -14.22
N GLY A 140 26.48 24.07 -14.21
CA GLY A 140 25.26 23.50 -13.66
C GLY A 140 23.98 24.02 -14.31
N LEU A 141 22.86 23.83 -13.62
CA LEU A 141 21.54 24.28 -14.06
C LEU A 141 21.41 25.80 -14.09
N ALA A 142 22.14 26.52 -13.23
CA ALA A 142 22.07 27.98 -13.16
C ALA A 142 22.53 28.63 -14.49
N GLY A 143 23.70 28.22 -15.01
CA GLY A 143 24.19 28.72 -16.29
C GLY A 143 23.30 28.34 -17.47
N PHE A 144 22.60 27.20 -17.39
CA PHE A 144 21.61 26.84 -18.40
C PHE A 144 20.40 27.78 -18.39
N PHE A 145 19.85 28.11 -17.21
CA PHE A 145 18.68 29.00 -17.10
C PHE A 145 19.00 30.46 -17.41
N GLU A 146 20.22 30.92 -17.16
CA GLU A 146 20.67 32.26 -17.60
C GLU A 146 20.64 32.38 -19.13
N LYS A 147 21.04 31.33 -19.85
CA LYS A 147 21.05 31.28 -21.31
C LYS A 147 19.66 31.02 -21.90
N ASN A 148 18.85 30.18 -21.25
CA ASN A 148 17.55 29.72 -21.73
C ASN A 148 16.44 30.01 -20.72
N GLN A 149 15.99 31.26 -20.66
CA GLN A 149 14.93 31.71 -19.74
C GLN A 149 13.59 31.00 -19.94
N THR A 150 13.31 30.48 -21.14
CA THR A 150 12.09 29.72 -21.47
C THR A 150 12.22 28.22 -21.26
N GLY A 151 13.42 27.71 -20.93
CA GLY A 151 13.70 26.27 -20.81
C GLY A 151 12.87 25.55 -19.73
N VAL A 152 12.38 26.29 -18.74
CA VAL A 152 11.57 25.79 -17.62
C VAL A 152 10.16 25.37 -18.07
N ALA A 153 9.64 25.92 -19.17
CA ALA A 153 8.28 25.62 -19.63
C ALA A 153 8.08 24.13 -19.95
N SER A 154 9.13 23.44 -20.38
CA SER A 154 9.12 22.00 -20.67
C SER A 154 9.09 21.09 -19.42
N VAL A 155 9.38 21.65 -18.24
CA VAL A 155 9.44 20.92 -16.96
C VAL A 155 8.12 21.00 -16.19
N LEU A 156 7.33 22.05 -16.45
CA LEU A 156 6.05 22.28 -15.80
C LEU A 156 4.96 21.40 -16.44
N GLY A 157 3.84 21.20 -15.73
CA GLY A 157 2.68 20.54 -16.31
C GLY A 157 2.12 21.34 -17.49
N ALA A 158 1.25 20.72 -18.31
CA ALA A 158 0.63 21.37 -19.47
C ALA A 158 -0.04 22.73 -19.17
N ASN A 159 -0.46 22.94 -17.92
CA ASN A 159 -1.09 24.17 -17.45
C ASN A 159 -0.08 25.22 -16.93
N GLY A 160 1.23 24.99 -17.08
CA GLY A 160 2.29 25.85 -16.52
C GLY A 160 2.42 25.78 -14.99
N LEU A 161 1.75 24.82 -14.34
CA LEU A 161 1.82 24.60 -12.90
C LEU A 161 2.88 23.56 -12.55
N PRO A 162 3.51 23.64 -11.37
CA PRO A 162 4.44 22.60 -10.91
C PRO A 162 3.71 21.26 -10.73
N PRO A 163 4.40 20.12 -10.94
CA PRO A 163 3.80 18.81 -10.73
C PRO A 163 3.43 18.62 -9.26
N THR A 164 2.26 18.01 -9.00
CA THR A 164 1.87 17.62 -7.64
C THR A 164 2.62 16.35 -7.22
N PRO A 165 2.84 16.11 -5.90
CA PRO A 165 3.40 14.86 -5.42
C PRO A 165 2.66 13.64 -5.98
N THR A 166 3.40 12.66 -6.50
CA THR A 166 2.83 11.45 -7.10
C THR A 166 2.30 10.51 -6.03
N ASN A 167 1.12 9.93 -6.25
CA ASN A 167 0.58 8.85 -5.41
C ASN A 167 0.98 7.50 -6.02
N LEU A 168 1.50 6.58 -5.20
CA LEU A 168 1.83 5.19 -5.62
C LEU A 168 0.62 4.26 -5.62
N ASN A 169 -0.53 4.71 -5.10
CA ASN A 169 -1.74 3.92 -5.11
C ASN A 169 -2.23 3.71 -6.56
N THR A 170 -2.26 2.45 -6.98
CA THR A 170 -2.63 2.02 -8.34
C THR A 170 -4.13 2.11 -8.61
N ILE A 171 -4.93 2.33 -7.56
CA ILE A 171 -6.37 2.54 -7.66
C ILE A 171 -6.64 3.95 -8.21
N ALA A 172 -7.57 4.08 -9.17
CA ALA A 172 -7.91 5.37 -9.76
C ALA A 172 -8.34 6.37 -8.68
N LYS A 173 -7.95 7.64 -8.79
CA LYS A 173 -8.15 8.67 -7.75
C LYS A 173 -9.61 8.80 -7.28
N GLU A 174 -10.57 8.55 -8.17
CA GLU A 174 -12.00 8.57 -7.87
C GLU A 174 -12.41 7.41 -6.94
N THR A 175 -11.73 6.28 -7.06
CA THR A 175 -11.93 5.05 -6.29
C THR A 175 -10.96 4.88 -5.12
N GLN A 176 -9.98 5.77 -4.97
CA GLN A 176 -9.10 5.79 -3.81
C GLN A 176 -9.94 6.07 -2.57
N SER A 177 -9.78 5.25 -1.53
CA SER A 177 -10.45 5.43 -0.24
C SER A 177 -10.19 6.84 0.26
N LYS A 178 -11.21 7.69 0.19
CA LYS A 178 -11.19 8.99 0.85
C LYS A 178 -11.41 8.75 2.34
N TYR A 179 -10.87 9.63 3.16
CA TYR A 179 -11.23 9.63 4.57
C TYR A 179 -12.70 10.04 4.67
N ASP A 180 -13.53 9.06 4.99
CA ASP A 180 -14.95 9.25 5.23
C ASP A 180 -15.23 9.04 6.72
N LEU A 181 -16.05 9.91 7.30
CA LEU A 181 -16.57 9.69 8.64
C LEU A 181 -17.61 8.58 8.56
N SER A 182 -17.40 7.50 9.31
CA SER A 182 -18.38 6.43 9.42
C SER A 182 -19.69 6.97 10.00
N GLU A 183 -20.82 6.49 9.48
CA GLU A 183 -22.14 6.79 10.04
C GLU A 183 -22.26 6.32 11.50
N GLU A 184 -21.52 5.27 11.85
CA GLU A 184 -21.39 4.74 13.21
C GLU A 184 -20.05 5.13 13.80
N GLN A 185 -20.07 5.94 14.84
CA GLN A 185 -18.87 6.32 15.58
C GLN A 185 -18.62 5.33 16.71
N ALA A 186 -17.36 4.97 16.92
CA ALA A 186 -16.94 4.03 17.98
C ALA A 186 -17.21 4.58 19.38
N TYR A 187 -17.30 5.90 19.52
CA TYR A 187 -17.60 6.59 20.76
C TYR A 187 -18.89 7.41 20.63
N PRO A 188 -19.65 7.55 21.73
CA PRO A 188 -20.76 8.50 21.75
C PRO A 188 -20.24 9.93 21.60
N GLU A 189 -21.13 10.82 21.16
CA GLU A 189 -20.88 12.27 21.23
C GLU A 189 -20.77 12.69 22.70
N GLN A 190 -19.87 13.65 22.99
CA GLN A 190 -19.70 14.23 24.32
C GLN A 190 -20.87 15.13 24.70
#